data_AF-A0A920KVI2-F1
#
_entry.id   AF-A0A920KVI2-F1
#
_cell.length_a   1.000
_cell.length_b   1.000
_cell.length_c   1.000
_cell.angle_alpha   90.00
_cell.angle_beta   90.00
_cell.angle_gamma   90.00
#
_symmetry.space_group_name_H-M   'P 1'
#
loop_
_entity.id
_entity.type
_entity.pdbx_description
1 polymer ?
#
loop_
_entity_poly.entity_id
_entity_poly.type
_entity_poly.pdbx_seq_one_letter_code
_entity_poly.pdbx_strand_id
1 'polypeptide(L)'
;MSTIPLDDVDTFGGTIVTEWYQLNKTSDERIKMTAFVLDRELRADGIRVVVYVQKRIGNSWQNSGTDSEMGKQIEELILTRAREIRASGYIETTN
;
A
#
# COMPACT_ATOMS: atom_id res chain seq x y z
N MET A 1 -7.08 13.45 -8.49
CA MET A 1 -6.09 12.57 -7.84
C MET A 1 -6.61 12.29 -6.45
N SER A 2 -7.13 11.08 -6.18
CA SER A 2 -7.44 10.67 -4.80
C SER A 2 -6.15 10.20 -4.17
N THR A 3 -5.69 10.89 -3.12
CA THR A 3 -4.62 10.41 -2.26
C THR A 3 -5.25 9.65 -1.10
N ILE A 4 -4.72 8.46 -0.81
CA ILE A 4 -5.13 7.71 0.38
C ILE A 4 -4.38 8.33 1.58
N PRO A 5 -5.07 8.76 2.64
CA PRO A 5 -4.41 9.36 3.78
C PRO A 5 -3.53 8.34 4.51
N LEU A 6 -2.35 8.79 4.95
CA LEU A 6 -1.43 8.01 5.77
C LEU A 6 -1.78 8.21 7.24
N ASP A 7 -1.85 7.10 7.97
CA ASP A 7 -2.09 7.05 9.42
C ASP A 7 -0.74 7.14 10.16
N ASP A 8 0.23 6.32 9.75
CA ASP A 8 1.55 6.27 10.36
C ASP A 8 2.65 5.88 9.36
N VAL A 9 3.87 6.36 9.58
CA VAL A 9 5.05 6.06 8.79
C VAL A 9 6.26 5.92 9.71
N ASP A 10 6.72 4.69 9.91
CA ASP A 10 7.97 4.39 10.60
C ASP A 10 9.09 4.17 9.57
N THR A 11 9.95 5.18 9.43
CA THR A 11 11.09 5.16 8.51
C THR A 11 12.27 4.34 8.99
N PHE A 12 12.33 4.01 10.29
CA PHE A 12 13.38 3.15 10.86
C PHE A 12 13.00 1.68 10.75
N GLY A 13 11.74 1.36 11.10
CA GLY A 13 11.16 0.03 10.99
C GLY A 13 10.66 -0.33 9.59
N GLY A 14 10.66 0.62 8.65
CA GLY A 14 10.24 0.40 7.26
C GLY A 14 8.75 0.12 7.12
N THR A 15 7.90 0.65 8.00
CA THR A 15 6.45 0.36 7.98
C THR A 15 5.66 1.61 7.58
N ILE A 16 4.74 1.46 6.65
CA ILE A 16 3.83 2.53 6.19
C ILE A 16 2.40 2.03 6.40
N VAL A 17 1.59 2.79 7.11
CA VAL A 17 0.22 2.44 7.47
C VAL A 17 -0.71 3.51 6.92
N THR A 18 -1.75 3.10 6.19
CA THR A 18 -2.79 4.01 5.75
C THR A 18 -3.92 4.13 6.76
N GLU A 19 -4.68 5.20 6.65
CA GLU A 19 -5.99 5.29 7.27
C GLU A 19 -6.97 4.29 6.64
N TRP A 20 -8.09 4.08 7.32
CA TRP A 20 -9.23 3.38 6.72
C TRP A 20 -9.82 4.23 5.58
N TYR A 21 -9.87 3.64 4.39
CA TYR A 21 -10.34 4.30 3.17
C TYR A 21 -11.48 3.51 2.52
N GLN A 22 -12.55 4.19 2.15
CA GLN A 22 -13.63 3.62 1.35
C GLN A 22 -13.37 3.94 -0.13
N LEU A 23 -13.29 2.90 -0.99
CA LEU A 23 -13.07 3.06 -2.43
C LEU A 23 -14.12 3.94 -3.11
N ASN A 24 -15.35 3.88 -2.61
CA ASN A 24 -16.41 4.82 -2.97
C ASN A 24 -17.21 5.20 -1.72
N LYS A 25 -17.75 6.42 -1.68
CA LYS A 25 -18.47 6.94 -0.49
C LYS A 25 -19.71 6.10 -0.12
N THR A 26 -20.25 5.34 -1.07
CA THR A 26 -21.40 4.45 -0.89
C THR A 26 -20.99 3.01 -0.58
N SER A 27 -19.69 2.74 -0.42
CA SER A 27 -19.19 1.38 -0.28
C SER A 27 -19.38 0.97 1.16
N ASP A 28 -20.06 -0.16 1.35
CA ASP A 28 -20.08 -0.83 2.64
C ASP A 28 -18.74 -1.54 2.93
N GLU A 29 -17.69 -1.23 2.19
CA GLU A 29 -16.35 -1.76 2.38
C GLU A 29 -15.35 -0.63 2.60
N ARG A 30 -14.48 -0.81 3.57
CA ARG A 30 -13.32 0.05 3.79
C ARG A 30 -12.07 -0.81 3.87
N ILE A 31 -10.98 -0.26 3.35
CA ILE A 31 -9.69 -0.91 3.31
C ILE A 31 -8.69 -0.11 4.13
N LYS A 32 -7.78 -0.80 4.82
CA LYS A 32 -6.60 -0.23 5.43
C LYS A 32 -5.41 -1.02 4.92
N MET A 33 -4.37 -0.32 4.53
CA MET A 33 -3.19 -0.95 3.96
C MET A 33 -2.00 -0.74 4.88
N THR A 34 -1.17 -1.76 4.97
CA THR A 34 0.12 -1.69 5.66
C THR A 34 1.19 -2.24 4.76
N ALA A 35 2.15 -1.41 4.40
CA ALA A 35 3.33 -1.79 3.64
C ALA A 35 4.53 -1.93 4.58
N PHE A 36 5.31 -2.99 4.38
CA PHE A 36 6.53 -3.29 5.10
C PHE A 36 7.68 -3.37 4.09
N VAL A 37 8.69 -2.53 4.29
CA VAL A 37 9.94 -2.55 3.54
C VAL A 37 10.88 -3.50 4.27
N LEU A 38 11.08 -4.67 3.68
CA LEU A 38 11.86 -5.77 4.27
C LEU A 38 13.34 -5.70 3.89
N ASP A 39 13.65 -5.13 2.72
CA ASP A 39 15.00 -5.01 2.20
C ASP A 39 15.20 -3.65 1.53
N ARG A 40 16.45 -3.19 1.50
CA ARG A 40 16.87 -1.95 0.84
C ARG A 40 17.11 -2.15 -0.65
N GLU A 41 17.29 -3.40 -1.10
CA GLU A 41 17.38 -3.73 -2.51
C GLU A 41 15.99 -3.89 -3.13
N LEU A 42 15.81 -3.39 -4.36
CA LEU A 42 14.56 -3.51 -5.14
C LEU A 42 14.36 -4.95 -5.68
N ARG A 43 14.30 -5.93 -4.79
CA ARG A 43 14.00 -7.33 -5.09
C ARG A 43 12.49 -7.59 -5.03
N ALA A 44 12.05 -8.68 -5.65
CA ALA A 44 10.63 -9.05 -5.70
C ALA A 44 10.01 -9.33 -4.32
N ASP A 45 10.83 -9.62 -3.32
CA ASP A 45 10.48 -9.93 -1.93
C ASP A 45 10.85 -8.79 -0.96
N GLY A 46 11.38 -7.67 -1.46
CA GLY A 46 11.85 -6.55 -0.62
C GLY A 46 10.73 -5.70 -0.02
N ILE A 47 9.49 -5.91 -0.44
CA ILE A 47 8.30 -5.23 0.10
C ILE A 47 7.18 -6.25 0.32
N ARG A 48 6.42 -6.06 1.40
CA ARG A 48 5.20 -6.80 1.69
C ARG A 48 4.07 -5.84 1.96
N VAL A 49 2.91 -6.05 1.34
CA VAL A 49 1.71 -5.24 1.55
C VAL A 49 0.58 -6.11 2.07
N VAL A 50 -0.01 -5.71 3.18
CA VAL A 50 -1.19 -6.33 3.76
C VAL A 50 -2.37 -5.38 3.61
N VAL A 51 -3.42 -5.84 2.94
CA VAL A 51 -4.67 -5.11 2.78
C VAL A 51 -5.70 -5.70 3.72
N TYR A 52 -6.10 -4.94 4.73
CA TYR A 52 -7.18 -5.30 5.65
C TYR A 52 -8.50 -4.78 5.10
N VAL A 53 -9.53 -5.63 5.12
CA VAL A 53 -10.86 -5.29 4.63
C VAL A 53 -11.83 -5.31 5.80
N GLN A 54 -12.62 -4.25 5.92
CA GLN A 54 -13.76 -4.22 6.84
C GLN A 54 -15.05 -3.96 6.07
N LYS A 55 -16.07 -4.73 6.41
CA LYS A 55 -17.42 -4.57 5.85
C LYS A 55 -18.34 -3.94 6.87
N ARG A 56 -19.22 -3.06 6.42
CA ARG A 56 -20.26 -2.47 7.22
C ARG A 56 -21.42 -3.45 7.30
N ILE A 57 -21.73 -3.90 8.52
CA ILE A 57 -22.88 -4.75 8.80
C ILE A 57 -23.78 -3.97 9.76
N GLY A 58 -24.86 -3.40 9.22
CA GLY A 58 -25.72 -2.44 9.91
C GLY A 58 -24.98 -1.14 10.23
N ASN A 59 -24.83 -0.82 11.53
CA ASN A 59 -24.14 0.39 11.99
C ASN A 59 -22.70 0.16 12.45
N SER A 60 -22.16 -1.06 12.28
CA SER A 60 -20.82 -1.40 12.76
C SER A 60 -19.92 -1.92 11.65
N TRP A 61 -18.63 -1.58 11.74
CA TRP A 61 -17.59 -2.11 10.87
C TRP A 61 -17.08 -3.43 11.45
N GLN A 62 -17.13 -4.50 10.65
CA GLN A 62 -16.63 -5.82 11.04
C GLN A 62 -15.44 -6.21 10.16
N ASN A 63 -14.46 -6.87 10.78
CA ASN A 63 -13.30 -7.40 10.08
C ASN A 63 -13.74 -8.49 9.09
N SER A 64 -13.46 -8.27 7.81
CA SER A 64 -13.75 -9.20 6.72
C SER A 64 -12.52 -10.00 6.30
N GLY A 65 -11.38 -9.80 6.97
CA GLY A 65 -10.12 -10.48 6.71
C GLY A 65 -9.14 -9.61 5.93
N THR A 66 -8.24 -10.28 5.21
CA THR A 66 -7.20 -9.64 4.40
C THR A 66 -7.36 -10.02 2.94
N ASP A 67 -7.21 -9.05 2.04
CA ASP A 67 -7.18 -9.29 0.61
C ASP A 67 -5.73 -9.51 0.14
N SER A 68 -5.35 -10.78 0.02
CA SER A 68 -4.01 -11.16 -0.42
C SER A 68 -3.77 -10.92 -1.90
N GLU A 69 -4.81 -10.93 -2.73
CA GLU A 69 -4.67 -10.71 -4.17
C GLU A 69 -4.39 -9.23 -4.43
N MET A 70 -5.19 -8.35 -3.82
CA MET A 70 -4.96 -6.90 -3.87
C MET A 70 -3.61 -6.53 -3.25
N GLY A 71 -3.21 -7.18 -2.15
CA GLY A 71 -1.88 -6.99 -1.55
C GLY A 71 -0.75 -7.25 -2.55
N LYS A 72 -0.78 -8.39 -3.24
CA LYS A 72 0.23 -8.74 -4.27
C LYS A 72 0.23 -7.77 -5.45
N GLN A 73 -0.93 -7.37 -5.94
CA GLN A 73 -1.02 -6.38 -7.02
C GLN A 73 -0.37 -5.05 -6.62
N ILE A 74 -0.58 -4.60 -5.38
CA ILE A 74 0.03 -3.37 -4.86
C ILE A 74 1.55 -3.55 -4.69
N GLU A 75 2.02 -4.69 -4.19
CA GLU A 75 3.46 -5.01 -4.12
C GLU A 75 4.12 -4.87 -5.50
N GLU A 76 3.55 -5.48 -6.53
CA GLU A 76 4.06 -5.41 -7.90
C GLU A 76 4.05 -3.98 -8.46
N LEU A 77 2.97 -3.21 -8.20
CA LEU A 77 2.88 -1.82 -8.62
C LEU A 77 3.94 -0.95 -7.94
N ILE A 78 4.17 -1.12 -6.63
CA ILE A 78 5.20 -0.38 -5.90
C ILE A 78 6.58 -0.73 -6.45
N LEU A 79 6.88 -2.02 -6.65
CA LEU A 79 8.16 -2.46 -7.20
C LEU A 79 8.41 -1.93 -8.62
N THR A 80 7.38 -1.96 -9.46
CA THR A 80 7.45 -1.42 -10.82
C THR A 80 7.72 0.07 -10.78
N ARG A 81 6.96 0.82 -9.98
CA ARG A 81 7.13 2.27 -9.87
C ARG A 81 8.48 2.65 -9.27
N ALA A 82 8.98 1.90 -8.29
CA ALA A 82 10.30 2.12 -7.71
C ALA A 82 11.44 1.87 -8.71
N ARG A 83 11.32 0.85 -9.57
CA ARG A 83 12.26 0.60 -10.66
C ARG A 83 12.26 1.72 -11.70
N GLU A 84 11.07 2.21 -12.07
CA GLU A 84 10.94 3.37 -12.96
C GLU A 84 11.63 4.59 -12.38
N ILE A 85 11.37 4.94 -11.11
CA ILE A 85 12.01 6.09 -10.44
C ILE A 85 13.54 5.92 -10.40
N ARG A 86 14.04 4.71 -10.10
CA ARG A 86 15.48 4.42 -10.13
C ARG A 86 16.08 4.59 -11.53
N ALA A 87 15.37 4.14 -12.56
CA ALA A 87 15.80 4.30 -13.94
C ALA A 87 15.76 5.77 -14.39
N SER A 88 14.71 6.52 -14.06
CA SER A 88 14.57 7.94 -14.37
C SER A 88 15.60 8.82 -13.65
N GLY A 89 15.89 8.53 -12.37
CA GLY A 89 16.95 9.22 -11.63
C GLY A 89 18.35 9.00 -12.22
N TYR A 90 18.56 7.94 -13.00
CA TYR A 90 19.78 7.74 -13.79
C TYR A 90 19.82 8.63 -15.05
N ILE A 91 18.66 9.03 -15.60
CA ILE A 91 18.58 9.85 -16.83
C ILE A 91 18.88 11.33 -16.55
N GLU A 92 18.59 11.85 -15.35
CA GLU A 92 18.87 13.25 -14.99
C GLU A 92 20.37 13.56 -14.76
N THR A 93 21.26 12.57 -14.69
CA THR A 93 22.71 12.78 -14.49
C THR A 93 23.55 12.67 -15.77
N THR A 94 22.93 12.55 -16.95
CA THR A 94 23.64 12.45 -18.25
C THR A 94 23.28 13.60 -19.21
N ASN A 95 23.14 14.85 -18.72
CA ASN A 95 22.99 16.01 -19.60
C ASN A 95 23.75 17.23 -19.08
#